data_AF-A0A9P7Q0E5-F1
#
_entry.id   AF-A0A9P7Q0E5-F1
#
_cell.length_a   1.000
_cell.length_b   1.000
_cell.length_c   1.000
_cell.angle_alpha   90.00
_cell.angle_beta   90.00
_cell.angle_gamma   90.00
#
_symmetry.space_group_name_H-M   'P 1'
#
loop_
_entity.id
_entity.type
_entity.pdbx_description
1 polymer ?
#
loop_
_entity_poly.entity_id
_entity_poly.type
_entity_poly.pdbx_seq_one_letter_code
_entity_poly.pdbx_strand_id
1 'polypeptide(L)'
;MGQSQSDACPRQRSREDLAHELATRFKDKCFTSLESYSLTDVFKSLAERQGSLRYVKEDTIARFLEIPDILGASPVLFQMISYLGAFPFLQDAPAVLELPQLIMVIVIMTERYKRVLARGSKDRTKLLYKSLAVYDRKASAANSSLAPISSDDVPGGSHSPDFAAHLPEEDELCEEEDGLVLTAYELLDITDAAKQDSAPGFHGSIIPTDNFRKLLMLLLLAAPLEAQESLSQYSERVAGVELEHLRATAECILAAFVDVETAPGITYRQFKTVIPTLFPNLFNSFNALFEHFLFSKNLDLSKHRKDSTSKEIDHVCNPAQPLLSDKGEILNDHRLSQISLFLPGSSLFRRVRLLYSGSNAGFSIGSFESKVFNWRAPTLLLVSGSILPDAPSGGQEKSFAETLPTKRFRNGTKTGRVTFGVFVREPWKHTHKECFGDSETVLFQLEPVHDVFSASTMNTDYVAFTKPPGNPPQLSFGAPHPKPRKSSRADAHNSLGAVSLLLNDSFEFGVFNHDYTSRGGAFRTSVSRRYDFQDRFEIDQLEVWGCGGDAEAKAQAERWVWEEREAEARRKINLGTGDVEADRALLEMAGLVGANRSGGSMV
;
A
#
# COMPACT_ATOMS: atom_id res chain seq x y z
N MET A 1 61.91 46.48 6.22
CA MET A 1 60.82 47.01 7.06
C MET A 1 59.62 47.22 6.16
N GLY A 2 58.56 46.42 6.34
CA GLY A 2 57.34 46.50 5.52
C GLY A 2 56.77 45.14 5.17
N GLN A 3 56.28 44.39 6.17
CA GLN A 3 55.31 43.32 5.93
C GLN A 3 53.94 43.85 6.34
N SER A 4 53.09 44.11 5.36
CA SER A 4 51.66 44.33 5.52
C SER A 4 51.02 42.97 5.81
N GLN A 5 50.65 42.72 7.06
CA GLN A 5 49.74 41.64 7.41
C GLN A 5 48.34 42.03 6.95
N SER A 6 47.86 41.39 5.89
CA SER A 6 46.45 41.41 5.50
C SER A 6 45.67 40.54 6.47
N ASP A 7 44.95 41.19 7.39
CA ASP A 7 43.85 40.60 8.15
C ASP A 7 42.73 40.19 7.19
N ALA A 8 42.81 38.97 6.66
CA ALA A 8 41.69 38.29 6.05
C ALA A 8 41.10 37.32 7.08
N CYS A 9 40.40 37.85 8.07
CA CYS A 9 39.51 37.03 8.88
C CYS A 9 38.32 36.62 7.98
N PRO A 10 38.12 35.34 7.64
CA PRO A 10 36.97 34.94 6.85
C PRO A 10 35.71 35.26 7.65
N ARG A 11 34.84 36.13 7.11
CA ARG A 11 33.52 36.39 7.68
C ARG A 11 32.80 35.04 7.83
N GLN A 12 32.57 34.60 9.07
CA GLN A 12 31.70 33.48 9.34
C GLN A 12 30.32 33.82 8.77
N ARG A 13 29.87 33.07 7.75
CA ARG A 13 28.54 33.26 7.16
C ARG A 13 27.49 32.92 8.22
N SER A 14 26.45 33.74 8.34
CA SER A 14 25.37 33.44 9.29
C SER A 14 24.58 32.22 8.83
N ARG A 15 23.94 31.50 9.77
CA ARG A 15 23.10 30.33 9.43
C ARG A 15 21.92 30.71 8.52
N GLU A 16 21.36 31.90 8.72
CA GLU A 16 20.30 32.46 7.89
C GLU A 16 20.77 32.72 6.45
N ASP A 17 21.96 33.29 6.27
CA ASP A 17 22.54 33.52 4.94
C ASP A 17 22.76 32.20 4.18
N LEU A 18 23.22 31.16 4.89
CA LEU A 18 23.45 29.82 4.33
C LEU A 18 22.13 29.13 3.93
N ALA A 19 21.10 29.24 4.77
CA ALA A 19 19.77 28.73 4.44
C ALA A 19 19.16 29.46 3.22
N HIS A 20 19.38 30.78 3.10
CA HIS A 20 18.94 31.56 1.95
C HIS A 20 19.69 31.20 0.66
N GLU A 21 21.01 30.95 0.75
CA GLU A 21 21.82 30.47 -0.37
C GLU A 21 21.31 29.11 -0.88
N LEU A 22 21.01 28.18 0.04
CA LEU A 22 20.47 26.87 -0.30
C LEU A 22 19.10 26.97 -0.97
N ALA A 23 18.19 27.78 -0.42
CA ALA A 23 16.87 28.02 -1.00
C ALA A 23 16.96 28.62 -2.42
N THR A 24 17.93 29.50 -2.66
CA THR A 24 18.18 30.06 -3.99
C THR A 24 18.67 28.99 -4.97
N ARG A 25 19.60 28.13 -4.55
CA ARG A 25 20.07 27.00 -5.38
C ARG A 25 18.94 26.01 -5.71
N PHE A 26 18.04 25.76 -4.76
CA PHE A 26 16.85 24.96 -4.98
C PHE A 26 15.87 25.64 -5.94
N LYS A 27 15.63 26.95 -5.78
CA LYS A 27 14.80 27.73 -6.68
C LYS A 27 15.25 27.60 -8.14
N ASP A 28 16.56 27.77 -8.38
CA ASP A 28 17.11 27.81 -9.73
C ASP A 28 17.21 26.44 -10.41
N LYS A 29 17.41 25.35 -9.65
CA LYS A 29 17.62 23.99 -10.20
C LYS A 29 16.39 23.09 -10.14
N CYS A 30 15.48 23.31 -9.20
CA CYS A 30 14.32 22.43 -8.98
C CYS A 30 13.03 22.93 -9.65
N PHE A 31 12.93 24.22 -9.98
CA PHE A 31 11.73 24.82 -10.57
C PHE A 31 12.00 25.39 -11.95
N THR A 32 10.97 25.36 -12.78
CA THR A 32 10.91 26.17 -14.00
C THR A 32 10.62 27.63 -13.66
N SER A 33 10.92 28.54 -14.59
CA SER A 33 10.64 29.97 -14.41
C SER A 33 9.15 30.25 -14.11
N LEU A 34 8.25 29.45 -14.72
CA LEU A 34 6.81 29.56 -14.53
C LEU A 34 6.38 29.11 -13.12
N GLU A 35 6.90 27.99 -12.66
CA GLU A 35 6.61 27.47 -11.30
C GLU A 35 7.16 28.41 -10.23
N SER A 36 8.37 28.95 -10.42
CA SER A 36 8.96 29.92 -9.49
C SER A 36 8.13 31.22 -9.42
N TYR A 37 7.63 31.71 -10.55
CA TYR A 37 6.73 32.86 -10.57
C TYR A 37 5.41 32.54 -9.85
N SER A 38 4.80 31.40 -10.17
CA SER A 38 3.54 30.95 -9.58
C SER A 38 3.66 30.78 -8.07
N LEU A 39 4.74 30.15 -7.59
CA LEU A 39 5.01 29.99 -6.16
C LEU A 39 5.16 31.34 -5.46
N THR A 40 5.85 32.29 -6.09
CA THR A 40 6.02 33.64 -5.53
C THR A 40 4.67 34.38 -5.47
N ASP A 41 3.81 34.19 -6.45
CA ASP A 41 2.46 34.76 -6.50
C ASP A 41 1.54 34.15 -5.43
N VAL A 42 1.53 32.82 -5.31
CA VAL A 42 0.81 32.08 -4.27
C VAL A 42 1.31 32.48 -2.88
N PHE A 43 2.63 32.59 -2.67
CA PHE A 43 3.15 33.07 -1.39
C PHE A 43 2.69 34.50 -1.08
N LYS A 44 2.65 35.40 -2.07
CA LYS A 44 2.17 36.77 -1.85
C LYS A 44 0.67 36.82 -1.50
N SER A 45 -0.14 35.91 -2.03
CA SER A 45 -1.57 35.86 -1.70
C SER A 45 -1.84 35.23 -0.34
N LEU A 46 -0.99 34.30 0.10
CA LEU A 46 -1.11 33.60 1.38
C LEU A 46 -0.39 34.30 2.55
N ALA A 47 0.68 35.04 2.29
CA ALA A 47 1.51 35.59 3.35
C ALA A 47 0.84 36.75 4.07
N GLU A 48 0.86 36.70 5.40
CA GLU A 48 0.51 37.83 6.25
C GLU A 48 1.75 38.69 6.48
N ARG A 49 1.54 40.00 6.71
CA ARG A 49 2.62 40.95 6.97
C ARG A 49 2.60 41.39 8.43
N GLN A 50 3.70 41.15 9.12
CA GLN A 50 3.95 41.71 10.45
C GLN A 50 5.23 42.54 10.38
N GLY A 51 5.07 43.86 10.26
CA GLY A 51 6.20 44.77 10.04
C GLY A 51 6.89 44.56 8.69
N SER A 52 8.19 44.23 8.74
CA SER A 52 9.00 43.87 7.56
C SER A 52 8.88 42.40 7.16
N LEU A 53 8.40 41.55 8.07
CA LEU A 53 8.33 40.10 7.89
C LEU A 53 7.07 39.70 7.12
N ARG A 54 7.22 38.76 6.18
CA ARG A 54 6.11 38.09 5.50
C ARG A 54 6.19 36.60 5.81
N TYR A 55 5.15 36.08 6.44
CA TYR A 55 5.11 34.68 6.85
C TYR A 55 3.74 34.06 6.62
N VAL A 56 3.69 32.74 6.59
CA VAL A 56 2.45 31.96 6.44
C VAL A 56 2.13 31.24 7.76
N LYS A 57 0.85 31.30 8.17
CA LYS A 57 0.33 30.62 9.36
C LYS A 57 -0.27 29.26 9.02
N GLU A 58 -0.44 28.43 10.05
CA GLU A 58 -1.10 27.13 9.97
C GLU A 58 -2.48 27.21 9.30
N ASP A 59 -3.38 28.05 9.81
CA ASP A 59 -4.75 28.17 9.31
C ASP A 59 -4.80 28.56 7.83
N THR A 60 -3.80 29.32 7.36
CA THR A 60 -3.73 29.76 5.96
C THR A 60 -3.28 28.62 5.05
N ILE A 61 -2.32 27.80 5.48
CA ILE A 61 -1.89 26.61 4.74
C ILE A 61 -3.01 25.57 4.72
N ALA A 62 -3.66 25.32 5.86
CA ALA A 62 -4.75 24.36 5.96
C ALA A 62 -5.92 24.73 5.03
N ARG A 63 -6.30 26.02 5.00
CA ARG A 63 -7.33 26.54 4.08
C ARG A 63 -6.89 26.50 2.63
N PHE A 64 -5.63 26.80 2.32
CA PHE A 64 -5.11 26.75 0.95
C PHE A 64 -5.09 25.32 0.38
N LEU A 65 -4.67 24.35 1.20
CA LEU A 65 -4.65 22.94 0.86
C LEU A 65 -6.02 22.26 0.99
N GLU A 66 -7.05 22.99 1.44
CA GLU A 66 -8.42 22.51 1.63
C GLU A 66 -8.48 21.27 2.54
N ILE A 67 -7.67 21.24 3.60
CA ILE A 67 -7.59 20.12 4.55
C ILE A 67 -8.87 20.09 5.39
N PRO A 68 -9.59 18.95 5.47
CA PRO A 68 -10.77 18.84 6.32
C PRO A 68 -10.43 18.92 7.81
N ASP A 69 -10.99 19.90 8.52
CA ASP A 69 -10.73 20.14 9.95
C ASP A 69 -11.04 18.94 10.84
N ILE A 70 -12.03 18.13 10.46
CA ILE A 70 -12.46 16.91 11.16
C ILE A 70 -11.33 15.87 11.32
N LEU A 71 -10.31 15.92 10.46
CA LEU A 71 -9.16 15.03 10.55
C LEU A 71 -8.18 15.46 11.65
N GLY A 72 -8.18 16.73 12.05
CA GLY A 72 -7.20 17.29 12.99
C GLY A 72 -5.75 17.16 12.52
N ALA A 73 -5.53 17.00 11.21
CA ALA A 73 -4.21 16.77 10.63
C ALA A 73 -3.41 18.06 10.37
N SER A 74 -4.08 19.22 10.35
CA SER A 74 -3.46 20.53 10.10
C SER A 74 -2.30 20.86 11.05
N PRO A 75 -2.42 20.69 12.39
CA PRO A 75 -1.32 20.98 13.30
C PRO A 75 -0.13 20.05 13.12
N VAL A 76 -0.39 18.77 12.81
CA VAL A 76 0.65 17.76 12.57
C VAL A 76 1.41 18.10 11.29
N LEU A 77 0.69 18.43 10.21
CA LEU A 77 1.30 18.83 8.96
C LEU A 77 2.08 20.14 9.11
N PHE A 78 1.55 21.11 9.85
CA PHE A 78 2.24 22.37 10.08
C PHE A 78 3.51 22.19 10.92
N GLN A 79 3.48 21.35 11.97
CA GLN A 79 4.68 20.95 12.71
C GLN A 79 5.74 20.36 11.76
N MET A 80 5.34 19.47 10.85
CA MET A 80 6.27 18.90 9.86
C MET A 80 6.86 19.99 8.96
N ILE A 81 6.01 20.85 8.40
CA ILE A 81 6.43 21.94 7.49
C ILE A 81 7.38 22.91 8.19
N SER A 82 7.07 23.34 9.42
CA SER A 82 7.92 24.23 10.22
C SER A 82 9.26 23.60 10.59
N TYR A 83 9.29 22.29 10.85
CA TYR A 83 10.55 21.57 11.08
C TYR A 83 11.40 21.47 9.81
N LEU A 84 10.78 21.13 8.68
CA LEU A 84 11.46 21.05 7.38
C LEU A 84 11.94 22.41 6.88
N GLY A 85 11.24 23.49 7.23
CA GLY A 85 11.68 24.86 6.94
C GLY A 85 13.01 25.24 7.59
N ALA A 86 13.40 24.56 8.68
CA ALA A 86 14.70 24.76 9.33
C ALA A 86 15.85 24.01 8.63
N PHE A 87 15.58 23.22 7.58
CA PHE A 87 16.63 22.49 6.86
C PHE A 87 17.65 23.47 6.24
N PRO A 88 18.97 23.23 6.39
CA PRO A 88 19.62 22.03 6.95
C PRO A 88 19.89 22.10 8.46
N PHE A 89 19.73 23.27 9.09
CA PHE A 89 19.99 23.52 10.51
C PHE A 89 18.78 23.15 11.40
N LEU A 90 18.51 21.86 11.53
CA LEU A 90 17.30 21.34 12.20
C LEU A 90 17.15 21.72 13.69
N GLN A 91 18.19 22.27 14.32
CA GLN A 91 18.13 22.79 15.70
C GLN A 91 17.33 24.08 15.83
N ASP A 92 17.26 24.84 14.73
CA ASP A 92 16.55 26.11 14.69
C ASP A 92 15.03 25.90 14.45
N ALA A 93 14.58 24.65 14.44
CA ALA A 93 13.17 24.28 14.35
C ALA A 93 12.42 24.57 15.67
N PRO A 94 11.15 25.03 15.63
CA PRO A 94 10.35 25.30 14.43
C PRO A 94 10.70 26.64 13.76
N ALA A 95 10.85 26.62 12.43
CA ALA A 95 11.15 27.82 11.65
C ALA A 95 9.89 28.61 11.29
N VAL A 96 10.02 29.94 11.20
CA VAL A 96 8.99 30.81 10.62
C VAL A 96 8.98 30.64 9.10
N LEU A 97 7.79 30.40 8.54
CA LEU A 97 7.62 30.09 7.13
C LEU A 97 7.60 31.34 6.25
N GLU A 98 8.79 31.87 5.95
CA GLU A 98 8.95 32.85 4.86
C GLU A 98 9.12 32.14 3.51
N LEU A 99 9.30 32.92 2.43
CA LEU A 99 9.44 32.39 1.08
C LEU A 99 10.62 31.40 0.93
N PRO A 100 11.83 31.65 1.47
CA PRO A 100 12.94 30.70 1.39
C PRO A 100 12.61 29.37 2.07
N GLN A 101 12.04 29.39 3.27
CA GLN A 101 11.66 28.20 4.02
C GLN A 101 10.54 27.42 3.32
N LEU A 102 9.58 28.12 2.71
CA LEU A 102 8.53 27.46 1.92
C LEU A 102 9.10 26.77 0.67
N ILE A 103 10.07 27.39 -0.01
CA ILE A 103 10.79 26.76 -1.13
C ILE A 103 11.46 25.46 -0.66
N MET A 104 12.15 25.50 0.49
CA MET A 104 12.80 24.33 1.08
C MET A 104 11.80 23.20 1.33
N VAL A 105 10.68 23.50 1.98
CA VAL A 105 9.61 22.53 2.27
C VAL A 105 9.09 21.90 0.99
N ILE A 106 8.70 22.71 0.00
CA ILE A 106 8.11 22.19 -1.24
C ILE A 106 9.10 21.28 -1.97
N VAL A 107 10.37 21.66 -2.05
CA VAL A 107 11.41 20.85 -2.71
C VAL A 107 11.66 19.53 -2.00
N ILE A 108 11.58 19.50 -0.66
CA ILE A 108 11.72 18.27 0.14
C ILE A 108 10.46 17.39 0.02
N MET A 109 9.26 17.99 0.12
CA MET A 109 7.98 17.29 0.05
C MET A 109 7.69 16.71 -1.35
N THR A 110 8.12 17.38 -2.41
CA THR A 110 7.97 16.94 -3.82
C THR A 110 9.13 16.08 -4.33
N GLU A 111 10.10 15.75 -3.46
CA GLU A 111 11.32 14.99 -3.78
C GLU A 111 12.24 15.61 -4.84
N ARG A 112 12.02 16.87 -5.23
CA ARG A 112 12.82 17.59 -6.22
C ARG A 112 14.24 17.90 -5.73
N TYR A 113 14.50 17.79 -4.42
CA TYR A 113 15.83 17.93 -3.82
C TYR A 113 16.88 16.99 -4.43
N LYS A 114 16.44 15.82 -4.95
CA LYS A 114 17.31 14.82 -5.60
C LYS A 114 18.12 15.39 -6.77
N ARG A 115 17.66 16.49 -7.40
CA ARG A 115 18.39 17.19 -8.48
C ARG A 115 19.63 17.95 -7.99
N VAL A 116 19.59 18.43 -6.75
CA VAL A 116 20.64 19.28 -6.17
C VAL A 116 21.51 18.47 -5.21
N LEU A 117 20.89 17.66 -4.34
CA LEU A 117 21.55 16.77 -3.39
C LEU A 117 21.75 15.37 -3.99
N ALA A 118 22.29 15.29 -5.20
CA ALA A 118 22.42 14.03 -5.95
C ALA A 118 23.54 13.09 -5.43
N ARG A 119 24.47 13.62 -4.61
CA ARG A 119 25.74 12.95 -4.25
C ARG A 119 25.69 12.07 -3.00
N GLY A 120 24.64 12.12 -2.18
CA GLY A 120 24.54 11.26 -1.00
C GLY A 120 23.19 10.56 -0.83
N SER A 121 22.88 10.16 0.41
CA SER A 121 21.72 9.31 0.70
C SER A 121 20.42 9.97 0.22
N LYS A 122 19.70 9.30 -0.68
CA LYS A 122 18.42 9.80 -1.22
C LYS A 122 17.27 9.70 -0.23
N ASP A 123 17.50 9.11 0.93
CA ASP A 123 16.46 8.74 1.87
C ASP A 123 16.04 9.92 2.77
N ARG A 124 14.83 10.43 2.53
CA ARG A 124 14.19 11.46 3.39
C ARG A 124 13.45 10.89 4.59
N THR A 125 13.39 9.57 4.74
CA THR A 125 12.65 8.89 5.80
C THR A 125 13.07 9.37 7.19
N LYS A 126 14.37 9.58 7.40
CA LYS A 126 14.90 10.10 8.66
C LYS A 126 14.47 11.54 8.96
N LEU A 127 14.47 12.40 7.94
CA LEU A 127 14.03 13.78 8.06
C LEU A 127 12.52 13.87 8.35
N LEU A 128 11.72 13.05 7.68
CA LEU A 128 10.28 12.93 7.93
C LEU A 128 9.99 12.42 9.34
N TYR A 129 10.73 11.41 9.80
CA TYR A 129 10.61 10.91 11.17
C TYR A 129 10.88 12.02 12.19
N LYS A 130 11.99 12.74 12.04
CA LYS A 130 12.36 13.85 12.93
C LYS A 130 11.31 14.96 12.95
N SER A 131 10.70 15.26 11.80
CA SER A 131 9.64 16.27 11.70
C SER A 131 8.36 15.90 12.47
N LEU A 132 8.15 14.61 12.72
CA LEU A 132 6.98 14.06 13.42
C LEU A 132 7.26 13.67 14.87
N ALA A 133 8.53 13.41 15.20
CA ALA A 133 8.91 12.90 16.50
C ALA A 133 8.84 14.00 17.57
N VAL A 134 8.41 13.60 18.76
CA VAL A 134 8.47 14.42 19.96
C VAL A 134 9.53 13.81 20.88
N TYR A 135 10.36 14.66 21.49
CA TYR A 135 11.37 14.23 22.46
C TYR A 135 10.73 14.07 23.83
N ASP A 136 10.63 12.85 24.32
CA ASP A 136 10.17 12.62 25.69
C ASP A 136 11.35 12.79 26.67
N ARG A 137 11.51 14.01 27.20
CA ARG A 137 12.51 14.30 28.23
C ARG A 137 12.35 13.44 29.49
N LYS A 138 11.17 12.85 29.75
CA LYS A 138 10.91 12.02 30.94
C LYS A 138 11.37 10.57 30.73
N ALA A 139 11.22 10.01 29.54
CA ALA A 139 11.73 8.67 29.20
C ALA A 139 13.27 8.65 29.14
N SER A 140 13.89 9.69 28.56
CA SER A 140 15.36 9.80 28.50
C SER A 140 15.99 10.01 29.89
N ALA A 141 15.27 10.60 30.85
CA ALA A 141 15.71 10.75 32.24
C ALA A 141 15.58 9.45 33.07
N ALA A 142 14.64 8.57 32.73
CA ALA A 142 14.53 7.27 33.36
C ALA A 142 15.68 6.34 32.94
N ASN A 143 16.05 6.35 31.65
CA ASN A 143 17.14 5.52 31.13
C ASN A 143 18.55 6.02 31.50
N SER A 144 18.71 7.32 31.79
CA SER A 144 20.00 7.87 32.26
C SER A 144 20.26 7.72 33.76
N SER A 145 19.29 7.17 34.51
CA SER A 145 19.42 6.93 35.96
C SER A 145 20.15 5.63 36.32
N LEU A 146 20.56 4.83 35.33
CA LEU A 146 21.46 3.69 35.51
C LEU A 146 22.91 4.13 35.22
N ALA A 147 23.51 4.80 36.21
CA ALA A 147 24.94 5.10 36.22
C ALA A 147 25.77 3.81 36.38
N PRO A 148 27.02 3.77 35.88
CA PRO A 148 27.81 2.55 35.75
C PRO A 148 28.29 2.07 37.12
N ILE A 149 27.97 0.83 37.47
CA ILE A 149 28.57 0.17 38.64
C ILE A 149 29.99 -0.21 38.26
N SER A 150 30.94 0.41 38.96
CA SER A 150 32.37 0.12 38.95
C SER A 150 32.64 -1.35 39.25
N SER A 151 33.54 -1.93 38.45
CA SER A 151 34.20 -3.21 38.65
C SER A 151 34.87 -3.32 40.02
N ASP A 152 34.48 -4.31 40.83
CA ASP A 152 35.40 -5.22 41.53
C ASP A 152 34.62 -6.30 42.32
N ASP A 153 35.28 -7.46 42.44
CA ASP A 153 35.01 -8.66 43.25
C ASP A 153 34.08 -9.77 42.72
N VAL A 154 34.73 -10.89 42.34
CA VAL A 154 34.19 -12.25 42.21
C VAL A 154 34.62 -13.03 43.47
N PRO A 155 33.73 -13.83 44.10
CA PRO A 155 33.95 -15.29 44.04
C PRO A 155 32.67 -16.15 43.99
N GLY A 156 32.62 -17.03 42.97
CA GLY A 156 32.35 -18.47 43.05
C GLY A 156 31.05 -19.02 43.67
N GLY A 157 30.22 -19.67 42.85
CA GLY A 157 29.17 -20.60 43.30
C GLY A 157 28.33 -21.19 42.17
N SER A 158 28.30 -22.52 42.08
CA SER A 158 27.91 -23.35 40.93
C SER A 158 26.41 -23.61 40.67
N HIS A 159 26.07 -23.78 39.38
CA HIS A 159 25.05 -24.66 38.75
C HIS A 159 23.53 -24.39 38.89
N SER A 160 22.93 -23.97 37.76
CA SER A 160 21.80 -24.63 37.06
C SER A 160 21.62 -24.04 35.64
N PRO A 161 21.41 -24.80 34.55
CA PRO A 161 21.10 -24.24 33.25
C PRO A 161 19.58 -24.11 33.12
N ASP A 162 19.05 -22.91 33.34
CA ASP A 162 17.66 -22.60 33.01
C ASP A 162 17.62 -21.77 31.73
N PHE A 163 16.81 -22.24 30.80
CA PHE A 163 16.77 -21.84 29.40
C PHE A 163 15.79 -20.67 29.28
N ALA A 164 16.23 -19.46 29.61
CA ALA A 164 15.44 -18.25 29.45
C ALA A 164 16.31 -17.01 29.16
N ALA A 165 15.86 -16.21 28.20
CA ALA A 165 16.28 -14.85 27.89
C ALA A 165 17.68 -14.64 27.27
N HIS A 166 17.82 -14.99 25.99
CA HIS A 166 18.64 -14.19 25.08
C HIS A 166 17.76 -13.11 24.44
N LEU A 167 17.55 -12.00 25.15
CA LEU A 167 17.31 -10.72 24.48
C LEU A 167 18.71 -10.22 24.08
N PRO A 168 19.01 -10.02 22.80
CA PRO A 168 20.25 -9.35 22.45
C PRO A 168 20.22 -7.93 23.03
N GLU A 169 21.33 -7.54 23.64
CA GLU A 169 21.65 -6.13 23.95
C GLU A 169 21.56 -5.34 22.64
N GLU A 170 20.42 -4.69 22.40
CA GLU A 170 20.08 -4.04 21.14
C GLU A 170 20.30 -2.51 21.19
N ASP A 171 21.36 -2.00 21.82
CA ASP A 171 21.55 -0.53 21.98
C ASP A 171 22.83 0.06 21.37
N GLU A 172 23.49 -0.58 20.40
CA GLU A 172 24.74 -0.05 19.81
C GLU A 172 24.74 0.32 18.30
N LEU A 173 23.61 0.34 17.57
CA LEU A 173 23.65 0.55 16.10
C LEU A 173 22.75 1.66 15.54
N CYS A 174 22.70 2.85 16.14
CA CYS A 174 21.90 3.96 15.60
C CYS A 174 22.63 5.32 15.50
N GLU A 175 23.94 5.34 15.28
CA GLU A 175 24.69 6.56 14.92
C GLU A 175 25.00 6.64 13.41
N GLU A 176 24.03 6.34 12.54
CA GLU A 176 24.17 6.80 11.15
C GLU A 176 23.91 8.31 11.14
N GLU A 177 24.86 9.14 10.73
CA GLU A 177 24.66 10.57 10.52
C GLU A 177 23.54 10.83 9.47
N ASP A 178 22.89 11.99 9.55
CA ASP A 178 21.78 12.32 8.65
C ASP A 178 22.31 12.66 7.24
N GLY A 179 22.41 11.65 6.36
CA GLY A 179 23.11 11.81 5.07
C GLY A 179 22.57 12.91 4.15
N LEU A 180 21.28 13.27 4.26
CA LEU A 180 20.72 14.43 3.55
C LEU A 180 21.22 15.76 4.13
N VAL A 181 21.34 15.87 5.46
CA VAL A 181 21.87 17.07 6.10
C VAL A 181 23.37 17.18 5.81
N LEU A 182 24.09 16.06 5.85
CA LEU A 182 25.52 16.01 5.53
C LEU A 182 25.79 16.47 4.10
N THR A 183 25.02 15.97 3.12
CA THR A 183 25.16 16.43 1.73
C THR A 183 24.81 17.91 1.55
N ALA A 184 23.85 18.44 2.31
CA ALA A 184 23.55 19.88 2.28
C ALA A 184 24.71 20.70 2.87
N TYR A 185 25.34 20.23 3.95
CA TYR A 185 26.52 20.87 4.55
C TYR A 185 27.72 20.83 3.61
N GLU A 186 27.96 19.72 2.91
CA GLU A 186 28.98 19.63 1.86
C GLU A 186 28.71 20.61 0.72
N LEU A 187 27.44 20.78 0.34
CA LEU A 187 27.06 21.69 -0.76
C LEU A 187 27.22 23.17 -0.40
N LEU A 188 27.18 23.49 0.89
CA LEU A 188 27.37 24.81 1.50
C LEU A 188 28.81 25.05 1.96
N ASP A 189 29.74 24.12 1.69
CA ASP A 189 31.15 24.18 2.11
C ASP A 189 31.34 24.39 3.64
N ILE A 190 30.46 23.79 4.45
CA ILE A 190 30.51 23.89 5.92
C ILE A 190 31.55 22.89 6.46
N THR A 191 32.57 23.39 7.17
CA THR A 191 33.66 22.58 7.74
C THR A 191 33.22 21.75 8.94
N ASP A 192 33.94 20.64 9.20
CA ASP A 192 33.60 19.63 10.23
C ASP A 192 33.42 20.19 11.65
N ALA A 193 34.05 21.32 11.98
CA ALA A 193 33.92 21.97 13.29
C ALA A 193 32.49 22.48 13.58
N ALA A 194 31.70 22.80 12.55
CA ALA A 194 30.28 23.16 12.69
C ALA A 194 29.34 21.94 12.68
N LYS A 195 29.86 20.73 12.38
CA LYS A 195 29.10 19.47 12.42
C LYS A 195 28.94 18.94 13.85
N GLN A 196 29.86 19.28 14.76
CA GLN A 196 29.85 18.83 16.17
C GLN A 196 28.78 19.49 17.04
N ASP A 197 28.20 20.62 16.62
CA ASP A 197 27.03 21.20 17.29
C ASP A 197 25.73 20.45 16.97
N SER A 198 25.75 19.42 16.12
CA SER A 198 24.53 18.72 15.67
C SER A 198 23.82 17.98 16.82
N ALA A 199 22.60 18.44 17.11
CA ALA A 199 21.50 17.90 17.93
C ALA A 199 21.75 16.64 18.80
N PRO A 200 21.26 16.62 20.06
CA PRO A 200 21.43 15.49 20.96
C PRO A 200 20.96 14.17 20.35
N GLY A 201 21.73 13.11 20.60
CA GLY A 201 21.51 11.77 20.06
C GLY A 201 20.12 11.20 20.33
N PHE A 202 19.73 10.23 19.50
CA PHE A 202 18.40 9.61 19.30
C PHE A 202 17.66 9.04 20.51
N HIS A 203 18.19 9.18 21.73
CA HIS A 203 17.69 8.49 22.91
C HIS A 203 16.36 9.12 23.37
N GLY A 204 15.24 8.53 22.94
CA GLY A 204 13.89 8.84 23.43
C GLY A 204 12.98 9.66 22.49
N SER A 205 13.34 9.86 21.22
CA SER A 205 12.40 10.47 20.26
C SER A 205 11.37 9.45 19.79
N ILE A 206 10.08 9.77 19.89
CA ILE A 206 8.97 8.87 19.54
C ILE A 206 7.93 9.68 18.75
N ILE A 207 7.35 9.09 17.70
CA ILE A 207 6.18 9.67 17.04
C ILE A 207 4.92 9.26 17.80
N PRO A 208 4.13 10.22 18.34
CA PRO A 208 2.86 9.90 18.99
C PRO A 208 1.90 9.20 18.03
N THR A 209 1.26 8.13 18.48
CA THR A 209 0.33 7.32 17.67
C THR A 209 -0.84 8.16 17.13
N ASP A 210 -1.38 9.07 17.93
CA ASP A 210 -2.48 9.97 17.54
C ASP A 210 -2.07 10.93 16.41
N ASN A 211 -0.88 11.53 16.49
CA ASN A 211 -0.37 12.41 15.44
C ASN A 211 -0.16 11.64 14.13
N PHE A 212 0.40 10.43 14.22
CA PHE A 212 0.59 9.60 13.04
C PHE A 212 -0.75 9.14 12.44
N ARG A 213 -1.73 8.76 13.27
CA ARG A 213 -3.09 8.42 12.84
C ARG A 213 -3.74 9.56 12.06
N LYS A 214 -3.68 10.78 12.56
CA LYS A 214 -4.19 11.99 11.89
C LYS A 214 -3.52 12.20 10.53
N LEU A 215 -2.20 12.04 10.47
CA LEU A 215 -1.46 12.13 9.22
C LEU A 215 -1.84 11.02 8.24
N LEU A 216 -1.99 9.76 8.70
CA LEU A 216 -2.40 8.64 7.86
C LEU A 216 -3.76 8.88 7.21
N MET A 217 -4.74 9.40 7.97
CA MET A 217 -6.06 9.74 7.42
C MET A 217 -5.95 10.78 6.29
N LEU A 218 -5.10 11.82 6.48
CA LEU A 218 -4.84 12.82 5.43
C LEU A 218 -4.16 12.21 4.20
N LEU A 219 -3.14 11.37 4.41
CA LEU A 219 -2.39 10.73 3.32
C LEU A 219 -3.25 9.77 2.50
N LEU A 220 -4.17 9.04 3.14
CA LEU A 220 -5.14 8.18 2.47
C LEU A 220 -6.14 8.98 1.63
N LEU A 221 -6.58 10.14 2.14
CA LEU A 221 -7.46 11.04 1.40
C LEU A 221 -6.73 11.68 0.21
N ALA A 222 -5.45 12.02 0.39
CA ALA A 222 -4.61 12.65 -0.61
C ALA A 222 -4.01 11.67 -1.64
N ALA A 223 -4.04 10.35 -1.39
CA ALA A 223 -3.46 9.32 -2.26
C ALA A 223 -3.96 9.35 -3.73
N PRO A 224 -5.26 9.54 -4.02
CA PRO A 224 -5.75 9.61 -5.39
C PRO A 224 -5.59 10.99 -6.06
N LEU A 225 -5.06 12.01 -5.36
CA LEU A 225 -4.98 13.35 -5.92
C LEU A 225 -4.05 13.40 -7.13
N GLU A 226 -4.54 13.97 -8.22
CA GLU A 226 -3.72 14.45 -9.31
C GLU A 226 -3.26 15.90 -9.04
N ALA A 227 -2.19 16.38 -9.69
CA ALA A 227 -1.55 17.67 -9.42
C ALA A 227 -2.47 18.91 -9.52
N GLN A 228 -3.67 18.77 -10.10
CA GLN A 228 -4.67 19.85 -10.24
C GLN A 228 -5.95 19.62 -9.44
N GLU A 229 -6.13 18.45 -8.83
CA GLU A 229 -7.33 18.10 -8.07
C GLU A 229 -7.20 18.54 -6.63
N SER A 230 -8.23 19.15 -6.05
CA SER A 230 -8.18 19.63 -4.67
C SER A 230 -8.88 18.68 -3.70
N LEU A 231 -8.48 18.72 -2.42
CA LEU A 231 -9.04 17.86 -1.38
C LEU A 231 -10.55 18.06 -1.18
N SER A 232 -11.09 19.26 -1.44
CA SER A 232 -12.54 19.52 -1.31
C SER A 232 -13.39 18.70 -2.27
N GLN A 233 -12.84 18.26 -3.41
CA GLN A 233 -13.52 17.39 -4.37
C GLN A 233 -13.85 16.01 -3.77
N TYR A 234 -13.13 15.61 -2.71
CA TYR A 234 -13.29 14.33 -2.02
C TYR A 234 -13.96 14.47 -0.64
N SER A 235 -14.66 15.58 -0.40
CA SER A 235 -15.32 15.87 0.90
C SER A 235 -16.36 14.80 1.33
N GLU A 236 -17.00 14.12 0.37
CA GLU A 236 -17.93 13.01 0.65
C GLU A 236 -17.27 11.85 1.38
N ARG A 237 -15.98 11.59 1.13
CA ARG A 237 -15.19 10.52 1.75
C ARG A 237 -14.83 10.79 3.21
N VAL A 238 -15.19 11.96 3.74
CA VAL A 238 -14.90 12.38 5.11
C VAL A 238 -16.21 12.60 5.90
N ALA A 239 -17.35 12.20 5.34
CA ALA A 239 -18.67 12.36 5.93
C ALA A 239 -19.27 11.01 6.38
N GLY A 240 -19.94 11.02 7.54
CA GLY A 240 -20.74 9.88 8.01
C GLY A 240 -19.94 8.58 8.14
N VAL A 241 -20.44 7.52 7.51
CA VAL A 241 -19.87 6.15 7.58
C VAL A 241 -18.50 6.07 6.91
N GLU A 242 -18.23 6.88 5.87
CA GLU A 242 -16.92 6.87 5.20
C GLU A 242 -15.81 7.37 6.11
N LEU A 243 -16.10 8.30 7.02
CA LEU A 243 -15.14 8.73 8.03
C LEU A 243 -14.77 7.59 9.00
N GLU A 244 -15.74 6.73 9.35
CA GLU A 244 -15.50 5.55 10.18
C GLU A 244 -14.65 4.52 9.43
N HIS A 245 -14.93 4.29 8.14
CA HIS A 245 -14.09 3.44 7.27
C HIS A 245 -12.67 3.99 7.12
N LEU A 246 -12.50 5.30 6.96
CA LEU A 246 -11.19 5.96 6.89
C LEU A 246 -10.41 5.76 8.19
N ARG A 247 -11.05 5.96 9.34
CA ARG A 247 -10.45 5.73 10.66
C ARG A 247 -10.05 4.28 10.85
N ALA A 248 -10.95 3.32 10.57
CA ALA A 248 -10.65 1.89 10.68
C ALA A 248 -9.48 1.47 9.78
N THR A 249 -9.42 2.01 8.56
CA THR A 249 -8.31 1.77 7.63
C THR A 249 -6.99 2.33 8.18
N ALA A 250 -7.02 3.54 8.75
CA ALA A 250 -5.85 4.14 9.40
C ALA A 250 -5.38 3.34 10.63
N GLU A 251 -6.30 2.78 11.42
CA GLU A 251 -5.94 1.88 12.53
C GLU A 251 -5.23 0.62 12.04
N CYS A 252 -5.72 0.00 10.97
CA CYS A 252 -5.10 -1.21 10.43
C CYS A 252 -3.65 -0.94 9.97
N ILE A 253 -3.38 0.24 9.41
CA ILE A 253 -2.04 0.69 9.03
C ILE A 253 -1.20 0.99 10.28
N LEU A 254 -1.76 1.66 11.28
CA LEU A 254 -1.06 2.00 12.53
C LEU A 254 -0.63 0.74 13.29
N ALA A 255 -1.49 -0.28 13.32
CA ALA A 255 -1.22 -1.57 13.94
C ALA A 255 -0.04 -2.33 13.31
N ALA A 256 0.37 -1.96 12.09
CA ALA A 256 1.56 -2.53 11.44
C ALA A 256 2.86 -2.01 12.07
N PHE A 257 2.84 -0.85 12.73
CA PHE A 257 4.01 -0.26 13.38
C PHE A 257 4.11 -0.65 14.84
N VAL A 258 3.01 -0.54 15.58
CA VAL A 258 2.95 -0.63 17.03
C VAL A 258 1.60 -1.21 17.45
N ASP A 259 1.62 -2.11 18.43
CA ASP A 259 0.40 -2.46 19.15
C ASP A 259 0.09 -1.35 20.17
N VAL A 260 -0.98 -0.61 19.89
CA VAL A 260 -1.39 0.61 20.60
C VAL A 260 -1.59 0.37 22.10
N GLU A 261 -1.90 -0.86 22.50
CA GLU A 261 -2.08 -1.22 23.91
C GLU A 261 -0.74 -1.34 24.67
N THR A 262 0.36 -1.59 23.96
CA THR A 262 1.64 -1.99 24.58
C THR A 262 2.74 -0.94 24.48
N ALA A 263 2.73 -0.09 23.44
CA ALA A 263 3.79 0.90 23.26
C ALA A 263 3.26 2.33 23.05
N PRO A 264 3.92 3.34 23.64
CA PRO A 264 3.44 4.73 23.65
C PRO A 264 3.60 5.45 22.29
N GLY A 265 4.35 4.90 21.33
CA GLY A 265 4.49 5.47 19.99
C GLY A 265 5.54 4.77 19.12
N ILE A 266 5.75 5.33 17.93
CA ILE A 266 6.56 4.71 16.87
C ILE A 266 8.02 5.15 17.01
N THR A 267 8.92 4.17 17.09
CA THR A 267 10.37 4.38 17.14
C THR A 267 10.98 4.53 15.75
N TYR A 268 12.17 5.14 15.66
CA TYR A 268 12.86 5.31 14.38
C TYR A 268 13.19 3.98 13.70
N ARG A 269 13.56 2.94 14.47
CA ARG A 269 13.87 1.61 13.92
C ARG A 269 12.65 0.98 13.24
N GLN A 270 11.50 1.04 13.90
CA GLN A 270 10.22 0.58 13.32
C GLN A 270 9.90 1.38 12.06
N PHE A 271 9.98 2.71 12.13
CA PHE A 271 9.69 3.58 10.98
C PHE A 271 10.61 3.30 9.77
N LYS A 272 11.93 3.19 9.99
CA LYS A 272 12.94 2.92 8.94
C LYS A 272 12.76 1.55 8.29
N THR A 273 12.27 0.56 9.05
CA THR A 273 12.15 -0.83 8.57
C THR A 273 10.78 -1.07 7.88
N VAL A 274 9.71 -0.54 8.46
CA VAL A 274 8.33 -0.76 8.01
C VAL A 274 7.98 0.07 6.77
N ILE A 275 8.34 1.37 6.74
CA ILE A 275 7.95 2.27 5.64
C ILE A 275 8.41 1.77 4.27
N PRO A 276 9.69 1.43 4.03
CA PRO A 276 10.14 1.04 2.69
C PRO A 276 9.56 -0.29 2.22
N THR A 277 9.16 -1.17 3.14
CA THR A 277 8.70 -2.52 2.81
C THR A 277 7.18 -2.59 2.66
N LEU A 278 6.44 -2.03 3.62
CA LEU A 278 4.97 -2.09 3.63
C LEU A 278 4.32 -0.88 2.98
N PHE A 279 4.97 0.29 3.00
CA PHE A 279 4.36 1.54 2.55
C PHE A 279 5.29 2.39 1.66
N PRO A 280 5.89 1.83 0.60
CA PRO A 280 6.84 2.55 -0.25
C PRO A 280 6.25 3.82 -0.89
N ASN A 281 4.93 3.87 -1.09
CA ASN A 281 4.24 4.99 -1.71
C ASN A 281 3.53 5.92 -0.71
N LEU A 282 3.68 5.72 0.60
CA LEU A 282 2.93 6.47 1.64
C LEU A 282 3.03 7.99 1.49
N PHE A 283 4.24 8.47 1.23
CA PHE A 283 4.53 9.90 1.15
C PHE A 283 4.47 10.46 -0.27
N ASN A 284 4.06 9.65 -1.26
CA ASN A 284 3.88 10.13 -2.63
C ASN A 284 2.70 11.10 -2.73
N SER A 285 1.70 10.96 -1.85
CA SER A 285 0.56 11.88 -1.77
C SER A 285 0.98 13.32 -1.47
N PHE A 286 2.15 13.53 -0.82
CA PHE A 286 2.69 14.88 -0.62
C PHE A 286 3.12 15.54 -1.92
N ASN A 287 3.51 14.78 -2.95
CA ASN A 287 3.88 15.36 -4.24
C ASN A 287 2.68 16.12 -4.82
N ALA A 288 1.52 15.45 -4.94
CA ALA A 288 0.30 16.09 -5.44
C ALA A 288 -0.14 17.25 -4.52
N LEU A 289 -0.16 17.04 -3.20
CA LEU A 289 -0.61 18.06 -2.24
C LEU A 289 0.24 19.35 -2.28
N PHE A 290 1.57 19.24 -2.38
CA PHE A 290 2.46 20.40 -2.39
C PHE A 290 2.70 20.98 -3.79
N GLU A 291 2.41 20.24 -4.86
CA GLU A 291 2.44 20.79 -6.22
C GLU A 291 1.37 21.87 -6.45
N HIS A 292 0.29 21.90 -5.65
CA HIS A 292 -0.69 23.00 -5.68
C HIS A 292 -0.08 24.39 -5.46
N PHE A 293 1.02 24.50 -4.70
CA PHE A 293 1.73 25.77 -4.53
C PHE A 293 2.39 26.28 -5.82
N LEU A 294 2.57 25.40 -6.82
CA LEU A 294 3.20 25.73 -8.09
C LEU A 294 2.20 26.18 -9.16
N PHE A 295 0.90 26.15 -8.84
CA PHE A 295 -0.17 26.59 -9.74
C PHE A 295 -0.86 27.82 -9.17
N SER A 296 -0.58 29.00 -9.72
CA SER A 296 -1.33 30.21 -9.36
C SER A 296 -2.69 30.21 -10.07
N LYS A 297 -3.77 30.39 -9.30
CA LYS A 297 -5.13 30.61 -9.82
C LYS A 297 -5.24 31.88 -10.69
N ASN A 298 -4.29 32.81 -10.54
CA ASN A 298 -4.22 34.05 -11.32
C ASN A 298 -3.55 33.87 -12.68
N LEU A 299 -2.76 32.81 -12.85
CA LEU A 299 -2.02 32.52 -14.09
C LEU A 299 -2.77 31.54 -15.00
N ASP A 300 -4.05 31.31 -14.76
CA ASP A 300 -4.87 30.43 -15.59
C ASP A 300 -5.04 31.03 -17.00
N LEU A 301 -4.10 30.66 -17.88
CA LEU A 301 -4.05 31.10 -19.28
C LEU A 301 -5.30 30.70 -20.08
N SER A 302 -6.13 29.79 -19.55
CA SER A 302 -7.41 29.42 -20.15
C SER A 302 -8.48 30.51 -19.99
N LYS A 303 -8.38 31.36 -18.96
CA LYS A 303 -9.31 32.49 -18.73
C LYS A 303 -9.17 33.59 -19.79
N HIS A 304 -7.97 33.76 -20.35
CA HIS A 304 -7.71 34.81 -21.34
C HIS A 304 -8.40 34.57 -22.70
N ARG A 305 -9.06 33.43 -22.89
CA ARG A 305 -9.86 33.12 -24.09
C ARG A 305 -11.36 33.41 -23.93
N LYS A 306 -11.83 33.76 -22.73
CA LYS A 306 -13.26 34.00 -22.43
C LYS A 306 -13.54 35.39 -21.85
N ASP A 307 -12.84 36.42 -22.30
CA ASP A 307 -13.27 37.80 -22.02
C ASP A 307 -14.14 38.35 -23.16
N SER A 308 -15.41 37.94 -23.14
CA SER A 308 -16.53 38.87 -23.28
C SER A 308 -17.80 38.19 -22.74
N THR A 309 -18.34 38.79 -21.67
CA THR A 309 -19.63 38.50 -21.03
C THR A 309 -19.78 37.18 -20.24
N SER A 310 -19.31 37.17 -18.99
CA SER A 310 -20.06 36.58 -17.87
C SER A 310 -19.46 37.01 -16.52
N LYS A 311 -20.20 37.83 -15.79
CA LYS A 311 -19.99 38.08 -14.36
C LYS A 311 -20.29 36.80 -13.58
N GLU A 312 -19.56 36.58 -12.49
CA GLU A 312 -19.89 35.72 -11.34
C GLU A 312 -20.70 34.47 -11.66
N ILE A 313 -20.00 33.41 -12.08
CA ILE A 313 -20.49 32.04 -11.89
C ILE A 313 -19.54 31.44 -10.86
N ASP A 314 -20.11 31.13 -9.69
CA ASP A 314 -19.49 30.37 -8.62
C ASP A 314 -18.66 29.20 -9.17
N HIS A 315 -17.52 28.97 -8.52
CA HIS A 315 -16.72 27.76 -8.69
C HIS A 315 -17.58 26.53 -8.40
N VAL A 316 -18.25 25.98 -9.41
CA VAL A 316 -18.72 24.60 -9.38
C VAL A 316 -17.44 23.76 -9.39
N CYS A 317 -17.04 23.30 -8.21
CA CYS A 317 -16.07 22.23 -8.06
C CYS A 317 -16.63 21.06 -8.89
N ASN A 318 -16.07 20.82 -10.08
CA ASN A 318 -16.46 19.64 -10.84
C ASN A 318 -16.21 18.43 -9.93
N PRO A 319 -17.22 17.57 -9.69
CA PRO A 319 -17.03 16.40 -8.84
C PRO A 319 -15.91 15.56 -9.45
N ALA A 320 -14.97 15.14 -8.60
CA ALA A 320 -13.87 14.28 -9.03
C ALA A 320 -14.44 13.03 -9.72
N GLN A 321 -13.74 12.51 -10.73
CA GLN A 321 -14.14 11.24 -11.33
C GLN A 321 -14.11 10.14 -10.25
N PRO A 322 -15.13 9.28 -10.21
CA PRO A 322 -15.20 8.24 -9.19
C PRO A 322 -13.97 7.34 -9.28
N LEU A 323 -13.37 7.03 -8.12
CA LEU A 323 -12.14 6.24 -8.04
C LEU A 323 -12.36 4.79 -8.47
N LEU A 324 -13.56 4.28 -8.20
CA LEU A 324 -14.04 2.97 -8.57
C LEU A 324 -15.20 3.11 -9.56
N SER A 325 -15.18 2.31 -10.62
CA SER A 325 -16.30 2.23 -11.57
C SER A 325 -17.51 1.53 -10.94
N ASP A 326 -17.25 0.51 -10.12
CA ASP A 326 -18.25 -0.35 -9.49
C ASP A 326 -18.07 -0.30 -7.97
N LYS A 327 -19.16 -0.45 -7.21
CA LYS A 327 -19.08 -0.55 -5.75
C LYS A 327 -18.87 -2.00 -5.33
N GLY A 328 -17.77 -2.25 -4.62
CA GLY A 328 -17.51 -3.51 -3.93
C GLY A 328 -18.18 -3.56 -2.56
N GLU A 329 -18.33 -4.78 -2.06
CA GLU A 329 -18.60 -5.05 -0.65
C GLU A 329 -17.31 -5.03 0.18
N ILE A 330 -16.19 -5.52 -0.38
CA ILE A 330 -14.87 -5.46 0.25
C ILE A 330 -14.14 -4.20 -0.18
N LEU A 331 -13.98 -3.97 -1.49
CA LEU A 331 -13.21 -2.83 -1.97
C LEU A 331 -14.04 -1.54 -1.92
N ASN A 332 -13.67 -0.65 -1.01
CA ASN A 332 -14.15 0.74 -0.95
C ASN A 332 -13.02 1.72 -1.30
N ASP A 333 -13.34 3.01 -1.43
CA ASP A 333 -12.38 4.04 -1.82
C ASP A 333 -11.19 4.12 -0.84
N HIS A 334 -11.41 3.90 0.45
CA HIS A 334 -10.37 3.93 1.48
C HIS A 334 -9.44 2.72 1.44
N ARG A 335 -9.96 1.52 1.19
CA ARG A 335 -9.18 0.30 0.99
C ARG A 335 -8.41 0.36 -0.33
N LEU A 336 -8.96 0.98 -1.37
CA LEU A 336 -8.21 1.26 -2.60
C LEU A 336 -7.03 2.19 -2.32
N SER A 337 -7.25 3.27 -1.54
CA SER A 337 -6.16 4.14 -1.07
C SER A 337 -5.13 3.38 -0.21
N GLN A 338 -5.57 2.44 0.65
CA GLN A 338 -4.67 1.59 1.43
C GLN A 338 -3.80 0.69 0.55
N ILE A 339 -4.36 0.10 -0.51
CA ILE A 339 -3.61 -0.73 -1.46
C ILE A 339 -2.60 0.11 -2.25
N SER A 340 -2.94 1.36 -2.57
CA SER A 340 -2.04 2.29 -3.27
C SER A 340 -0.76 2.65 -2.48
N LEU A 341 -0.71 2.32 -1.18
CA LEU A 341 0.47 2.54 -0.36
C LEU A 341 1.64 1.62 -0.73
N PHE A 342 1.36 0.44 -1.30
CA PHE A 342 2.38 -0.52 -1.74
C PHE A 342 2.32 -0.86 -3.24
N LEU A 343 1.16 -0.71 -3.88
CA LEU A 343 1.03 -0.77 -5.33
C LEU A 343 0.98 0.64 -5.95
N PRO A 344 1.52 0.87 -7.16
CA PRO A 344 1.45 2.19 -7.77
C PRO A 344 0.00 2.65 -8.01
N GLY A 345 -0.39 3.81 -7.45
CA GLY A 345 -1.74 4.36 -7.63
C GLY A 345 -2.14 4.61 -9.09
N SER A 346 -1.17 4.83 -9.97
CA SER A 346 -1.38 5.07 -11.41
C SER A 346 -2.00 3.88 -12.16
N SER A 347 -1.87 2.66 -11.65
CA SER A 347 -2.50 1.46 -12.21
C SER A 347 -3.84 1.11 -11.54
N LEU A 348 -4.18 1.77 -10.43
CA LEU A 348 -5.32 1.44 -9.58
C LEU A 348 -6.47 2.44 -9.71
N PHE A 349 -6.21 3.72 -9.45
CA PHE A 349 -7.27 4.73 -9.44
C PHE A 349 -7.90 4.85 -10.82
N ARG A 350 -9.24 4.79 -10.89
CA ARG A 350 -10.06 4.89 -12.12
C ARG A 350 -9.86 3.75 -13.14
N ARG A 351 -9.06 2.73 -12.80
CA ARG A 351 -8.68 1.62 -13.71
C ARG A 351 -9.05 0.25 -13.15
N VAL A 352 -9.76 0.22 -12.04
CA VAL A 352 -10.13 -1.02 -11.35
C VAL A 352 -11.61 -1.27 -11.56
N ARG A 353 -11.95 -2.49 -12.00
CA ARG A 353 -13.31 -2.92 -12.38
C ARG A 353 -13.65 -4.25 -11.73
N LEU A 354 -14.90 -4.43 -11.32
CA LEU A 354 -15.32 -5.66 -10.65
C LEU A 354 -15.51 -6.78 -11.70
N LEU A 355 -14.74 -7.85 -11.60
CA LEU A 355 -14.86 -9.01 -12.49
C LEU A 355 -15.75 -10.10 -11.89
N TYR A 356 -15.61 -10.33 -10.58
CA TYR A 356 -16.31 -11.38 -9.86
C TYR A 356 -16.61 -10.93 -8.43
N SER A 357 -17.82 -11.22 -7.97
CA SER A 357 -18.25 -11.07 -6.57
C SER A 357 -18.99 -12.35 -6.17
N GLY A 358 -18.57 -12.97 -5.07
CA GLY A 358 -19.16 -14.21 -4.55
C GLY A 358 -20.65 -14.08 -4.23
N SER A 359 -21.07 -12.93 -3.69
CA SER A 359 -22.47 -12.63 -3.35
C SER A 359 -23.38 -12.63 -4.58
N ASN A 360 -22.88 -12.18 -5.74
CA ASN A 360 -23.66 -12.07 -6.97
C ASN A 360 -23.54 -13.29 -7.89
N ALA A 361 -22.35 -13.88 -7.99
CA ALA A 361 -22.06 -14.97 -8.93
C ALA A 361 -22.06 -16.37 -8.27
N GLY A 362 -22.22 -16.44 -6.95
CA GLY A 362 -22.18 -17.65 -6.15
C GLY A 362 -20.75 -18.12 -5.86
N PHE A 363 -20.52 -18.65 -4.67
CA PHE A 363 -19.24 -19.15 -4.17
C PHE A 363 -18.89 -20.51 -4.79
N SER A 364 -18.31 -20.49 -6.00
CA SER A 364 -17.83 -21.72 -6.64
C SER A 364 -16.63 -21.47 -7.55
N ILE A 365 -15.72 -22.43 -7.62
CA ILE A 365 -14.57 -22.39 -8.54
C ILE A 365 -15.02 -22.27 -10.02
N GLY A 366 -16.17 -22.85 -10.38
CA GLY A 366 -16.70 -22.78 -11.75
C GLY A 366 -17.20 -21.39 -12.15
N SER A 367 -17.93 -20.70 -11.27
CA SER A 367 -18.38 -19.32 -11.50
C SER A 367 -17.18 -18.37 -11.57
N PHE A 368 -16.20 -18.55 -10.68
CA PHE A 368 -14.93 -17.82 -10.68
C PHE A 368 -14.21 -17.94 -12.03
N GLU A 369 -13.99 -19.18 -12.50
CA GLU A 369 -13.30 -19.48 -13.76
C GLU A 369 -13.95 -18.74 -14.95
N SER A 370 -15.28 -18.84 -15.07
CA SER A 370 -16.03 -18.26 -16.19
C SER A 370 -15.93 -16.73 -16.30
N LYS A 371 -15.75 -16.04 -15.17
CA LYS A 371 -15.72 -14.57 -15.11
C LYS A 371 -14.30 -14.01 -15.20
N VAL A 372 -13.34 -14.69 -14.58
CA VAL A 372 -12.00 -14.15 -14.35
C VAL A 372 -11.00 -14.55 -15.45
N PHE A 373 -11.07 -15.76 -16.01
CA PHE A 373 -10.03 -16.30 -16.91
C PHE A 373 -9.86 -15.54 -18.23
N ASN A 374 -10.92 -14.87 -18.69
CA ASN A 374 -10.89 -14.10 -19.94
C ASN A 374 -10.24 -12.72 -19.80
N TRP A 375 -9.92 -12.30 -18.57
CA TRP A 375 -9.23 -11.05 -18.31
C TRP A 375 -7.73 -11.19 -18.55
N ARG A 376 -7.15 -10.25 -19.32
CA ARG A 376 -5.74 -10.31 -19.77
C ARG A 376 -4.83 -9.27 -19.11
N ALA A 377 -5.34 -8.52 -18.16
CA ALA A 377 -4.57 -7.57 -17.38
C ALA A 377 -4.39 -8.08 -15.95
N PRO A 378 -3.59 -7.41 -15.11
CA PRO A 378 -3.45 -7.80 -13.71
C PRO A 378 -4.80 -7.86 -12.99
N THR A 379 -4.86 -8.66 -11.94
CA THR A 379 -6.05 -8.84 -11.11
C THR A 379 -5.70 -8.69 -9.64
N LEU A 380 -6.68 -8.22 -8.89
CA LEU A 380 -6.64 -8.08 -7.44
C LEU A 380 -7.75 -8.95 -6.86
N LEU A 381 -7.36 -10.03 -6.19
CA LEU A 381 -8.28 -10.88 -5.45
C LEU A 381 -8.34 -10.40 -4.01
N LEU A 382 -9.55 -10.25 -3.45
CA LEU A 382 -9.79 -9.88 -2.06
C LEU A 382 -10.73 -10.90 -1.43
N VAL A 383 -10.37 -11.36 -0.25
CA VAL A 383 -11.18 -12.28 0.55
C VAL A 383 -11.31 -11.73 1.96
N SER A 384 -12.54 -11.64 2.45
CA SER A 384 -12.85 -11.19 3.80
C SER A 384 -13.65 -12.24 4.53
N GLY A 385 -13.39 -12.40 5.83
CA GLY A 385 -13.98 -13.47 6.60
C GLY A 385 -13.79 -13.33 8.11
N SER A 386 -14.44 -14.20 8.86
CA SER A 386 -14.38 -14.22 10.33
C SER A 386 -13.48 -15.35 10.83
N ILE A 387 -12.62 -15.06 11.81
CA ILE A 387 -11.69 -16.05 12.37
C ILE A 387 -12.46 -17.17 13.08
N LEU A 388 -12.14 -18.41 12.74
CA LEU A 388 -12.71 -19.60 13.35
C LEU A 388 -12.11 -19.88 14.75
N PRO A 389 -12.92 -20.40 15.68
CA PRO A 389 -12.42 -20.84 16.98
C PRO A 389 -11.50 -22.07 16.84
N ASP A 390 -10.67 -22.32 17.85
CA ASP A 390 -9.75 -23.46 17.85
C ASP A 390 -10.47 -24.83 17.85
N ALA A 391 -11.69 -24.89 18.38
CA ALA A 391 -12.51 -26.09 18.43
C ALA A 391 -13.60 -26.05 17.35
N PRO A 392 -13.61 -26.99 16.40
CA PRO A 392 -14.56 -26.95 15.31
C PRO A 392 -15.97 -27.31 15.79
N SER A 393 -16.91 -26.40 15.52
CA SER A 393 -18.29 -26.47 15.95
C SER A 393 -19.18 -27.16 14.91
N GLY A 394 -18.91 -26.93 13.62
CA GLY A 394 -19.72 -27.39 12.49
C GLY A 394 -19.23 -28.68 11.81
N GLY A 395 -20.11 -29.35 11.07
CA GLY A 395 -19.75 -30.54 10.26
C GLY A 395 -18.84 -30.21 9.07
N GLN A 396 -19.15 -29.14 8.34
CA GLN A 396 -18.31 -28.64 7.24
C GLN A 396 -16.97 -28.12 7.75
N GLU A 397 -16.97 -27.40 8.89
CA GLU A 397 -15.76 -26.92 9.56
C GLU A 397 -14.83 -28.07 9.97
N LYS A 398 -15.39 -29.17 10.51
CA LYS A 398 -14.62 -30.39 10.81
C LYS A 398 -14.03 -31.02 9.56
N SER A 399 -14.82 -31.16 8.49
CA SER A 399 -14.33 -31.67 7.21
C SER A 399 -13.18 -30.81 6.67
N PHE A 400 -13.28 -29.49 6.78
CA PHE A 400 -12.21 -28.57 6.39
C PHE A 400 -10.97 -28.74 7.27
N ALA A 401 -11.13 -28.81 8.59
CA ALA A 401 -10.03 -29.02 9.52
C ALA A 401 -9.28 -30.35 9.27
N GLU A 402 -9.99 -31.40 8.84
CA GLU A 402 -9.38 -32.68 8.44
C GLU A 402 -8.56 -32.58 7.14
N THR A 403 -8.90 -31.67 6.23
CA THR A 403 -8.09 -31.44 5.02
C THR A 403 -6.75 -30.76 5.30
N LEU A 404 -6.56 -30.19 6.48
CA LEU A 404 -5.41 -29.39 6.85
C LEU A 404 -4.50 -30.12 7.84
N PRO A 405 -3.21 -29.79 7.88
CA PRO A 405 -2.34 -30.24 8.95
C PRO A 405 -2.87 -29.81 10.33
N THR A 406 -2.51 -30.55 11.37
CA THR A 406 -2.81 -30.18 12.77
C THR A 406 -2.32 -28.76 13.04
N LYS A 407 -3.19 -27.93 13.64
CA LYS A 407 -2.86 -26.53 13.94
C LYS A 407 -1.69 -26.46 14.94
N ARG A 408 -0.52 -26.00 14.49
CA ARG A 408 0.68 -25.85 15.32
C ARG A 408 0.82 -24.42 15.86
N PHE A 409 0.40 -23.45 15.07
CA PHE A 409 0.57 -22.03 15.36
C PHE A 409 -0.69 -21.42 15.94
N ARG A 410 -0.52 -20.37 16.75
CA ARG A 410 -1.62 -19.58 17.32
C ARG A 410 -2.25 -18.73 16.22
N ASN A 411 -3.46 -18.23 16.46
CA ASN A 411 -4.03 -17.20 15.59
C ASN A 411 -3.18 -15.93 15.66
N GLY A 412 -3.01 -15.28 14.51
CA GLY A 412 -2.37 -13.96 14.41
C GLY A 412 -3.26 -12.87 14.99
N THR A 413 -4.56 -13.14 15.15
CA THR A 413 -5.51 -12.24 15.82
C THR A 413 -6.45 -13.05 16.71
N LYS A 414 -6.76 -12.53 17.91
CA LYS A 414 -7.57 -13.25 18.91
C LYS A 414 -9.02 -13.46 18.45
N THR A 415 -9.65 -12.44 17.89
CA THR A 415 -11.03 -12.45 17.37
C THR A 415 -11.20 -11.28 16.40
N GLY A 416 -11.96 -11.47 15.32
CA GLY A 416 -12.31 -10.38 14.43
C GLY A 416 -12.47 -10.81 12.98
N ARG A 417 -12.66 -9.81 12.13
CA ARG A 417 -12.66 -9.95 10.68
C ARG A 417 -11.23 -9.88 10.16
N VAL A 418 -10.91 -10.74 9.21
CA VAL A 418 -9.65 -10.73 8.46
C VAL A 418 -9.94 -10.43 7.01
N THR A 419 -9.11 -9.59 6.40
CA THR A 419 -9.20 -9.30 4.97
C THR A 419 -7.83 -9.52 4.36
N PHE A 420 -7.73 -10.58 3.54
CA PHE A 420 -6.53 -10.90 2.76
C PHE A 420 -6.75 -10.54 1.30
N GLY A 421 -5.66 -10.34 0.58
CA GLY A 421 -5.71 -10.16 -0.85
C GLY A 421 -4.45 -10.57 -1.56
N VAL A 422 -4.58 -10.77 -2.87
CA VAL A 422 -3.47 -11.14 -3.74
C VAL A 422 -3.54 -10.31 -5.01
N PHE A 423 -2.44 -9.66 -5.34
CA PHE A 423 -2.24 -9.03 -6.62
C PHE A 423 -1.52 -10.01 -7.55
N VAL A 424 -2.15 -10.37 -8.66
CA VAL A 424 -1.61 -11.32 -9.65
C VAL A 424 -1.52 -10.61 -11.00
N ARG A 425 -0.30 -10.48 -11.53
CA ARG A 425 -0.08 -9.83 -12.82
C ARG A 425 -0.41 -10.73 -14.00
N GLU A 426 -0.08 -12.02 -13.89
CA GLU A 426 -0.30 -13.00 -14.94
C GLU A 426 -1.80 -13.33 -15.08
N PRO A 427 -2.33 -13.50 -16.30
CA PRO A 427 -3.70 -13.98 -16.51
C PRO A 427 -3.93 -15.35 -15.87
N TRP A 428 -5.16 -15.56 -15.41
CA TRP A 428 -5.55 -16.81 -14.74
C TRP A 428 -5.53 -18.00 -15.70
N LYS A 429 -5.00 -19.13 -15.23
CA LYS A 429 -4.92 -20.39 -15.97
C LYS A 429 -5.00 -21.60 -15.05
N HIS A 430 -5.37 -22.75 -15.59
CA HIS A 430 -5.36 -24.00 -14.84
C HIS A 430 -3.94 -24.49 -14.56
N THR A 431 -3.70 -24.89 -13.33
CA THR A 431 -2.44 -25.45 -12.86
C THR A 431 -2.50 -26.97 -12.97
N HIS A 432 -1.85 -27.53 -13.99
CA HIS A 432 -1.77 -28.99 -14.17
C HIS A 432 -0.53 -29.63 -13.54
N LYS A 433 0.59 -28.90 -13.50
CA LYS A 433 1.88 -29.39 -12.99
C LYS A 433 2.67 -28.30 -12.28
N GLU A 434 2.73 -27.11 -12.86
CA GLU A 434 3.52 -25.99 -12.38
C GLU A 434 2.60 -24.82 -12.04
N CYS A 435 2.86 -24.20 -10.88
CA CYS A 435 2.24 -22.96 -10.42
C CYS A 435 2.53 -21.82 -11.39
N PHE A 436 1.71 -20.78 -11.35
CA PHE A 436 1.85 -19.58 -12.16
C PHE A 436 1.94 -18.33 -11.29
N GLY A 437 2.26 -17.20 -11.91
CA GLY A 437 2.59 -15.96 -11.21
C GLY A 437 4.04 -15.54 -11.44
N ASP A 438 4.32 -14.30 -11.09
CA ASP A 438 5.60 -13.64 -11.32
C ASP A 438 6.17 -13.02 -10.04
N SER A 439 7.35 -12.43 -10.13
CA SER A 439 7.98 -11.72 -9.02
C SER A 439 7.26 -10.45 -8.59
N GLU A 440 6.26 -9.99 -9.36
CA GLU A 440 5.41 -8.86 -9.02
C GLU A 440 4.12 -9.32 -8.32
N THR A 441 3.92 -10.62 -8.13
CA THR A 441 2.80 -11.16 -7.37
C THR A 441 2.99 -10.85 -5.89
N VAL A 442 1.97 -10.26 -5.27
CA VAL A 442 2.03 -9.81 -3.87
C VAL A 442 0.84 -10.36 -3.12
N LEU A 443 1.12 -11.08 -2.04
CA LEU A 443 0.12 -11.48 -1.05
C LEU A 443 0.12 -10.40 0.05
N PHE A 444 -1.04 -9.99 0.52
CA PHE A 444 -1.14 -8.94 1.53
C PHE A 444 -2.33 -9.16 2.45
N GLN A 445 -2.29 -8.50 3.60
CA GLN A 445 -3.36 -8.43 4.58
C GLN A 445 -3.73 -6.96 4.77
N LEU A 446 -5.03 -6.64 4.71
CA LEU A 446 -5.53 -5.28 4.93
C LEU A 446 -6.08 -5.09 6.34
N GLU A 447 -6.67 -6.14 6.92
CA GLU A 447 -7.37 -6.13 8.21
C GLU A 447 -7.09 -7.43 8.97
N PRO A 448 -6.92 -7.38 10.31
CA PRO A 448 -6.90 -6.19 11.18
C PRO A 448 -5.55 -5.44 11.22
N VAL A 449 -4.48 -6.05 10.70
CA VAL A 449 -3.15 -5.45 10.62
C VAL A 449 -2.74 -5.41 9.16
N HIS A 450 -2.32 -4.24 8.68
CA HIS A 450 -1.79 -4.11 7.34
C HIS A 450 -0.43 -4.79 7.21
N ASP A 451 -0.28 -5.69 6.25
CA ASP A 451 0.96 -6.40 6.02
C ASP A 451 1.11 -6.81 4.55
N VAL A 452 2.34 -6.87 4.07
CA VAL A 452 2.66 -7.08 2.65
C VAL A 452 3.75 -8.12 2.52
N PHE A 453 3.42 -9.21 1.86
CA PHE A 453 4.27 -10.37 1.61
C PHE A 453 4.66 -10.40 0.13
N SER A 454 5.79 -9.77 -0.19
CA SER A 454 6.32 -9.75 -1.55
C SER A 454 6.78 -11.13 -2.01
N ALA A 455 6.67 -11.39 -3.32
CA ALA A 455 7.23 -12.59 -3.93
C ALA A 455 8.73 -12.75 -3.63
N SER A 456 9.11 -13.98 -3.37
CA SER A 456 10.49 -14.40 -3.13
C SER A 456 10.99 -15.22 -4.32
N THR A 457 12.26 -15.07 -4.67
CA THR A 457 12.90 -15.88 -5.72
C THR A 457 13.30 -17.26 -5.23
N MET A 458 13.06 -17.59 -3.95
CA MET A 458 13.42 -18.88 -3.35
C MET A 458 12.52 -20.02 -3.83
N ASN A 459 11.22 -19.73 -4.06
CA ASN A 459 10.27 -20.68 -4.61
C ASN A 459 9.33 -19.95 -5.57
N THR A 460 9.03 -20.56 -6.72
CA THR A 460 8.14 -20.02 -7.75
C THR A 460 6.70 -20.55 -7.64
N ASP A 461 6.37 -21.25 -6.56
CA ASP A 461 5.02 -21.74 -6.26
C ASP A 461 4.06 -20.61 -5.83
N TYR A 462 3.84 -19.61 -6.69
CA TYR A 462 3.07 -18.41 -6.34
C TYR A 462 1.57 -18.66 -6.33
N VAL A 463 0.97 -19.13 -7.43
CA VAL A 463 -0.48 -19.36 -7.56
C VAL A 463 -0.76 -20.74 -8.14
N ALA A 464 -1.69 -21.46 -7.52
CA ALA A 464 -2.20 -22.74 -8.00
C ALA A 464 -3.73 -22.73 -8.06
N PHE A 465 -4.27 -23.04 -9.24
CA PHE A 465 -5.70 -23.22 -9.49
C PHE A 465 -5.94 -24.62 -10.07
N THR A 466 -6.50 -25.53 -9.28
CA THR A 466 -6.69 -26.94 -9.67
C THR A 466 -8.15 -27.31 -9.84
N LYS A 467 -8.43 -28.31 -10.68
CA LYS A 467 -9.77 -28.84 -10.97
C LYS A 467 -9.74 -30.37 -11.11
N PRO A 468 -10.85 -31.08 -10.81
CA PRO A 468 -11.02 -32.49 -11.14
C PRO A 468 -10.79 -32.77 -12.64
N PRO A 469 -10.34 -33.98 -13.04
CA PRO A 469 -10.26 -35.22 -12.25
C PRO A 469 -8.89 -35.52 -11.62
N GLY A 470 -7.84 -34.73 -11.88
CA GLY A 470 -6.46 -35.06 -11.47
C GLY A 470 -6.11 -34.70 -10.03
N ASN A 471 -6.65 -33.59 -9.52
CA ASN A 471 -6.42 -33.05 -8.18
C ASN A 471 -7.75 -32.53 -7.61
N PRO A 472 -7.89 -32.42 -6.27
CA PRO A 472 -9.04 -31.75 -5.69
C PRO A 472 -9.12 -30.29 -6.19
N PRO A 473 -10.33 -29.75 -6.39
CA PRO A 473 -10.51 -28.36 -6.75
C PRO A 473 -10.02 -27.47 -5.61
N GLN A 474 -9.09 -26.55 -5.90
CA GLN A 474 -8.52 -25.69 -4.87
C GLN A 474 -7.92 -24.43 -5.51
N LEU A 475 -7.98 -23.32 -4.78
CA LEU A 475 -7.23 -22.11 -5.06
C LEU A 475 -6.24 -21.85 -3.92
N SER A 476 -4.95 -21.87 -4.22
CA SER A 476 -3.91 -21.57 -3.23
C SER A 476 -2.85 -20.63 -3.76
N PHE A 477 -2.29 -19.86 -2.83
CA PHE A 477 -1.22 -18.90 -3.03
C PHE A 477 -0.06 -19.26 -2.12
N GLY A 478 1.15 -19.37 -2.67
CA GLY A 478 2.37 -19.64 -1.91
C GLY A 478 2.49 -21.07 -1.40
N ALA A 479 1.65 -21.97 -1.91
CA ALA A 479 1.63 -23.38 -1.57
C ALA A 479 2.06 -24.22 -2.79
N PRO A 480 2.83 -25.30 -2.57
CA PRO A 480 3.28 -26.16 -3.67
C PRO A 480 2.09 -26.83 -4.37
N HIS A 481 2.25 -27.10 -5.67
CA HIS A 481 1.22 -27.80 -6.44
C HIS A 481 0.83 -29.14 -5.79
N PRO A 482 -0.48 -29.43 -5.59
CA PRO A 482 -0.90 -30.69 -5.01
C PRO A 482 -0.44 -31.87 -5.87
N LYS A 483 0.30 -32.80 -5.26
CA LYS A 483 0.79 -34.00 -5.94
C LYS A 483 -0.37 -35.01 -6.08
N PRO A 484 -0.52 -35.68 -7.24
CA PRO A 484 -1.59 -36.64 -7.45
C PRO A 484 -1.49 -37.79 -6.45
N ARG A 485 -2.62 -38.11 -5.80
CA ARG A 485 -2.73 -39.15 -4.76
C ARG A 485 -2.52 -40.54 -5.37
N LYS A 486 -1.31 -41.12 -5.21
CA LYS A 486 -0.96 -42.45 -5.76
C LYS A 486 -1.05 -43.61 -4.75
N SER A 487 -1.35 -43.38 -3.46
CA SER A 487 -1.48 -44.46 -2.47
C SER A 487 -2.44 -44.07 -1.33
N SER A 488 -3.16 -45.04 -0.76
CA SER A 488 -4.18 -44.82 0.28
C SER A 488 -3.61 -44.55 1.69
N ARG A 489 -2.31 -44.27 1.83
CA ARG A 489 -1.63 -44.23 3.15
C ARG A 489 -0.55 -43.16 3.35
N ALA A 490 -0.42 -42.15 2.47
CA ALA A 490 0.49 -41.03 2.69
C ALA A 490 -0.28 -39.71 2.79
N ASP A 491 -0.26 -39.12 3.99
CA ASP A 491 -0.73 -37.79 4.42
C ASP A 491 -1.74 -37.08 3.49
N ALA A 492 -3.02 -37.23 3.83
CA ALA A 492 -4.17 -36.71 3.09
C ALA A 492 -4.38 -35.19 3.20
N HIS A 493 -3.40 -34.45 3.73
CA HIS A 493 -3.52 -33.02 4.03
C HIS A 493 -3.01 -32.15 2.89
N ASN A 494 -3.61 -30.98 2.73
CA ASN A 494 -3.10 -29.95 1.84
C ASN A 494 -1.76 -29.42 2.39
N SER A 495 -0.73 -29.40 1.54
CA SER A 495 0.57 -28.84 1.89
C SER A 495 0.47 -27.32 2.01
N LEU A 496 0.68 -26.79 3.21
CA LEU A 496 0.78 -25.35 3.44
C LEU A 496 2.22 -24.89 3.19
N GLY A 497 2.38 -23.76 2.50
CA GLY A 497 3.68 -23.10 2.36
C GLY A 497 4.00 -22.23 3.58
N ALA A 498 5.27 -21.82 3.67
CA ALA A 498 5.77 -20.95 4.75
C ALA A 498 4.89 -19.71 4.94
N VAL A 499 4.65 -18.97 3.85
CA VAL A 499 3.67 -17.89 3.80
C VAL A 499 2.69 -18.25 2.70
N SER A 500 1.47 -18.63 3.05
CA SER A 500 0.48 -19.13 2.10
C SER A 500 -0.96 -18.79 2.46
N LEU A 501 -1.80 -18.62 1.44
CA LEU A 501 -3.24 -18.45 1.54
C LEU A 501 -3.92 -19.56 0.75
N LEU A 502 -4.79 -20.32 1.39
CA LEU A 502 -5.51 -21.43 0.79
C LEU A 502 -7.01 -21.20 0.94
N LEU A 503 -7.75 -21.29 -0.16
CA LEU A 503 -9.20 -21.24 -0.20
C LEU A 503 -9.74 -22.62 -0.62
N ASN A 504 -10.78 -23.10 0.07
CA ASN A 504 -11.41 -24.38 -0.25
C ASN A 504 -12.20 -24.31 -1.57
N ASP A 505 -12.68 -25.47 -2.02
CA ASP A 505 -13.41 -25.63 -3.28
C ASP A 505 -14.72 -24.84 -3.38
N SER A 506 -15.39 -24.73 -2.24
CA SER A 506 -16.69 -24.10 -2.06
C SER A 506 -16.56 -22.60 -1.71
N PHE A 507 -15.33 -22.08 -1.57
CA PHE A 507 -15.04 -20.74 -1.07
C PHE A 507 -15.80 -20.38 0.22
N GLU A 508 -16.01 -21.37 1.10
CA GLU A 508 -16.61 -21.21 2.43
C GLU A 508 -15.53 -20.99 3.51
N PHE A 509 -14.35 -21.58 3.33
CA PHE A 509 -13.29 -21.55 4.35
C PHE A 509 -11.93 -21.27 3.74
N GLY A 510 -11.13 -20.52 4.49
CA GLY A 510 -9.77 -20.16 4.15
C GLY A 510 -8.78 -20.45 5.28
N VAL A 511 -7.53 -20.70 4.91
CA VAL A 511 -6.39 -20.71 5.84
C VAL A 511 -5.29 -19.81 5.33
N PHE A 512 -4.85 -18.92 6.21
CA PHE A 512 -3.60 -18.19 6.06
C PHE A 512 -2.55 -18.79 7.00
N ASN A 513 -1.38 -19.13 6.49
CA ASN A 513 -0.26 -19.66 7.25
C ASN A 513 0.94 -18.72 7.13
N HIS A 514 1.50 -18.33 8.27
CA HIS A 514 2.72 -17.54 8.36
C HIS A 514 3.72 -18.21 9.30
N ASP A 515 4.70 -18.87 8.72
CA ASP A 515 5.84 -19.48 9.39
C ASP A 515 7.07 -18.57 9.23
N TYR A 516 7.34 -17.78 10.25
CA TYR A 516 8.49 -16.88 10.32
C TYR A 516 9.80 -17.67 10.48
N THR A 517 9.79 -18.77 11.24
CA THR A 517 10.99 -19.58 11.54
C THR A 517 11.59 -20.25 10.29
N SER A 518 10.75 -20.59 9.32
CA SER A 518 11.16 -21.16 8.03
C SER A 518 11.95 -20.20 7.13
N ARG A 519 12.06 -18.91 7.50
CA ARG A 519 12.72 -17.83 6.74
C ARG A 519 12.12 -17.57 5.35
N GLY A 520 10.87 -17.96 5.14
CA GLY A 520 10.09 -17.65 3.95
C GLY A 520 9.99 -18.79 2.94
N GLY A 521 9.18 -18.56 1.89
CA GLY A 521 8.90 -19.55 0.85
C GLY A 521 8.72 -18.87 -0.51
N ALA A 522 7.58 -19.08 -1.15
CA ALA A 522 7.20 -18.34 -2.36
C ALA A 522 6.94 -16.85 -2.08
N PHE A 523 6.50 -16.52 -0.86
CA PHE A 523 6.43 -15.14 -0.37
C PHE A 523 7.39 -14.94 0.81
N ARG A 524 7.82 -13.70 1.01
CA ARG A 524 8.62 -13.28 2.16
C ARG A 524 7.76 -13.20 3.41
N THR A 525 8.38 -13.34 4.57
CA THR A 525 7.71 -13.22 5.88
C THR A 525 7.49 -11.77 6.28
N SER A 526 6.62 -11.55 7.27
CA SER A 526 6.31 -10.23 7.82
C SER A 526 7.55 -9.57 8.41
N VAL A 527 7.69 -8.27 8.16
CA VAL A 527 8.76 -7.45 8.74
C VAL A 527 8.44 -7.01 10.16
N SER A 528 7.15 -6.76 10.45
CA SER A 528 6.66 -6.30 11.74
C SER A 528 6.31 -7.46 12.67
N ARG A 529 5.59 -8.49 12.17
CA ARG A 529 5.15 -9.65 12.96
C ARG A 529 6.12 -10.80 12.84
N ARG A 530 7.20 -10.74 13.62
CA ARG A 530 8.30 -11.73 13.62
C ARG A 530 8.00 -12.99 14.45
N TYR A 531 6.82 -13.56 14.28
CA TYR A 531 6.38 -14.77 14.98
C TYR A 531 5.50 -15.64 14.08
N ASP A 532 5.38 -16.92 14.44
CA ASP A 532 4.58 -17.88 13.66
C ASP A 532 3.10 -17.79 14.04
N PHE A 533 2.23 -17.73 13.04
CA PHE A 533 0.79 -17.72 13.24
C PHE A 533 0.05 -18.41 12.09
N GLN A 534 -1.16 -18.91 12.39
CA GLN A 534 -2.04 -19.53 11.40
C GLN A 534 -3.48 -19.11 11.69
N ASP A 535 -4.07 -18.39 10.74
CA ASP A 535 -5.45 -17.94 10.82
C ASP A 535 -6.32 -18.85 9.95
N ARG A 536 -7.28 -19.54 10.58
CA ARG A 536 -8.35 -20.26 9.90
C ARG A 536 -9.60 -19.41 9.98
N PHE A 537 -10.29 -19.20 8.87
CA PHE A 537 -11.42 -18.28 8.82
C PHE A 537 -12.53 -18.79 7.90
N GLU A 538 -13.76 -18.42 8.23
CA GLU A 538 -14.93 -18.58 7.37
C GLU A 538 -15.00 -17.38 6.43
N ILE A 539 -15.20 -17.63 5.15
CA ILE A 539 -15.22 -16.62 4.10
C ILE A 539 -16.62 -16.02 4.05
N ASP A 540 -16.72 -14.73 4.37
CA ASP A 540 -17.97 -13.98 4.23
C ASP A 540 -18.11 -13.45 2.79
N GLN A 541 -17.00 -12.96 2.23
CA GLN A 541 -16.98 -12.18 1.00
C GLN A 541 -15.74 -12.53 0.16
N LEU A 542 -15.92 -12.62 -1.15
CA LEU A 542 -14.85 -12.86 -2.12
C LEU A 542 -15.06 -11.99 -3.36
N GLU A 543 -14.04 -11.21 -3.72
CA GLU A 543 -14.06 -10.32 -4.87
C GLU A 543 -12.82 -10.48 -5.73
N VAL A 544 -12.99 -10.34 -7.04
CA VAL A 544 -11.88 -10.20 -7.98
C VAL A 544 -12.08 -8.96 -8.80
N TRP A 545 -11.06 -8.12 -8.79
CA TRP A 545 -11.01 -6.87 -9.49
C TRP A 545 -9.97 -6.93 -10.60
N GLY A 546 -10.36 -6.50 -11.81
CA GLY A 546 -9.46 -6.37 -12.94
C GLY A 546 -8.78 -5.01 -12.91
N CYS A 547 -7.46 -5.00 -12.88
CA CYS A 547 -6.66 -3.79 -13.02
C CYS A 547 -6.36 -3.61 -14.53
N GLY A 548 -7.06 -2.70 -15.18
CA GLY A 548 -6.94 -2.44 -16.62
C GLY A 548 -7.83 -1.28 -17.05
N GLY A 549 -7.37 -0.49 -18.01
CA GLY A 549 -8.13 0.66 -18.48
C GLY A 549 -9.33 0.27 -19.34
N ASP A 550 -9.92 1.28 -19.97
CA ASP A 550 -11.08 1.10 -20.85
C ASP A 550 -10.77 0.21 -22.07
N ALA A 551 -9.51 0.11 -22.48
CA ALA A 551 -9.08 -0.71 -23.61
C ALA A 551 -9.21 -2.20 -23.31
N GLU A 552 -8.73 -2.63 -22.13
CA GLU A 552 -8.79 -4.02 -21.69
C GLU A 552 -10.24 -4.46 -21.44
N ALA A 553 -11.06 -3.57 -20.89
CA ALA A 553 -12.48 -3.81 -20.70
C ALA A 553 -13.25 -3.97 -22.02
N LYS A 554 -12.99 -3.12 -23.02
CA LYS A 554 -13.58 -3.28 -24.37
C LYS A 554 -13.17 -4.60 -25.00
N ALA A 555 -11.88 -4.96 -24.91
CA ALA A 555 -11.39 -6.22 -25.45
C ALA A 555 -12.00 -7.45 -24.74
N GLN A 556 -12.34 -7.35 -23.46
CA GLN A 556 -13.09 -8.40 -22.76
C GLN A 556 -14.54 -8.48 -23.26
N ALA A 557 -15.24 -7.36 -23.35
CA ALA A 557 -16.63 -7.31 -23.80
C ALA A 557 -16.79 -7.86 -25.22
N GLU A 558 -15.91 -7.48 -26.14
CA GLU A 558 -15.89 -7.99 -27.52
C GLU A 558 -15.71 -9.52 -27.56
N ARG A 559 -14.86 -10.07 -26.67
CA ARG A 559 -14.64 -11.51 -26.55
C ARG A 559 -15.84 -12.23 -25.94
N TRP A 560 -16.48 -11.70 -24.92
CA TRP A 560 -17.70 -12.29 -24.38
C TRP A 560 -18.81 -12.32 -25.43
N VAL A 561 -18.99 -11.24 -26.18
CA VAL A 561 -19.96 -11.20 -27.29
C VAL A 561 -19.59 -12.23 -28.38
N TRP A 562 -18.30 -12.44 -28.65
CA TRP A 562 -17.86 -13.50 -29.54
C TRP A 562 -18.20 -14.88 -28.99
N GLU A 563 -17.85 -15.17 -27.73
CA GLU A 563 -18.07 -16.45 -27.08
C GLU A 563 -19.55 -16.78 -26.95
N GLU A 564 -20.40 -15.81 -26.61
CA GLU A 564 -21.85 -15.97 -26.58
C GLU A 564 -22.38 -16.29 -27.99
N ARG A 565 -21.93 -15.57 -29.01
CA ARG A 565 -22.30 -15.85 -30.41
C ARG A 565 -21.85 -17.24 -30.86
N GLU A 566 -20.65 -17.66 -30.46
CA GLU A 566 -20.10 -18.97 -30.78
C GLU A 566 -20.81 -20.08 -29.98
N ALA A 567 -21.13 -19.84 -28.71
CA ALA A 567 -21.90 -20.75 -27.86
C ALA A 567 -23.34 -20.89 -28.37
N GLU A 568 -23.98 -19.81 -28.81
CA GLU A 568 -25.26 -19.86 -29.50
C GLU A 568 -25.17 -20.61 -30.82
N ALA A 569 -24.11 -20.43 -31.60
CA ALA A 569 -23.89 -21.20 -32.83
C ALA A 569 -23.73 -22.70 -32.51
N ARG A 570 -22.96 -23.06 -31.47
CA ARG A 570 -22.82 -24.45 -30.98
C ARG A 570 -24.16 -25.00 -30.46
N ARG A 571 -24.95 -24.20 -29.74
CA ARG A 571 -26.30 -24.58 -29.29
C ARG A 571 -27.24 -24.80 -30.48
N LYS A 572 -27.21 -23.93 -31.48
CA LYS A 572 -28.00 -24.06 -32.72
C LYS A 572 -27.63 -25.31 -33.52
N ILE A 573 -26.35 -25.66 -33.57
CA ILE A 573 -25.88 -26.92 -34.18
C ILE A 573 -26.42 -28.14 -33.41
N ASN A 574 -26.47 -28.07 -32.07
CA ASN A 574 -26.98 -29.17 -31.24
C ASN A 574 -28.53 -29.22 -31.14
N LEU A 575 -29.24 -28.15 -31.53
CA LEU A 575 -30.71 -28.08 -31.56
C LEU A 575 -31.31 -28.38 -32.95
N GLY A 576 -30.49 -28.78 -33.92
CA GLY A 576 -30.86 -28.80 -35.34
C GLY A 576 -30.47 -30.04 -36.16
N THR A 577 -30.15 -31.18 -35.55
CA THR A 577 -29.92 -32.46 -36.25
C THR A 577 -30.92 -33.54 -35.80
N GLY A 578 -32.18 -33.15 -35.69
CA GLY A 578 -33.32 -34.06 -35.86
C GLY A 578 -33.87 -33.94 -37.27
N ASP A 579 -32.99 -33.96 -38.27
CA ASP A 579 -33.39 -33.83 -39.67
C ASP A 579 -33.89 -35.21 -40.15
N VAL A 580 -35.17 -35.46 -39.88
CA VAL A 580 -35.85 -36.75 -40.17
C VAL A 580 -35.67 -37.16 -41.64
N GLU A 581 -35.46 -36.20 -42.55
CA GLU A 581 -35.23 -36.46 -43.97
C GLU A 581 -33.80 -36.93 -44.28
N ALA A 582 -32.78 -36.41 -43.57
CA ALA A 582 -31.40 -36.87 -43.69
C ALA A 582 -31.23 -38.28 -43.07
N ASP A 583 -31.85 -38.53 -41.92
CA ASP A 583 -31.89 -39.86 -41.30
C ASP A 583 -32.68 -40.88 -42.13
N ARG A 584 -33.78 -40.44 -42.79
CA ARG A 584 -34.53 -41.28 -43.72
C ARG A 584 -33.72 -41.61 -44.99
N ALA A 585 -32.99 -40.66 -45.55
CA ALA A 585 -32.12 -40.90 -46.71
C ALA A 585 -30.96 -41.85 -46.37
N LEU A 586 -30.40 -41.78 -45.16
CA LEU A 586 -29.39 -42.73 -44.69
C LEU A 586 -29.97 -44.13 -44.44
N LEU A 587 -31.19 -44.24 -43.89
CA LEU A 587 -31.90 -45.51 -43.70
C LEU A 587 -32.36 -46.15 -45.02
N GLU A 588 -32.64 -45.34 -46.03
CA GLU A 588 -32.99 -45.79 -47.38
C GLU A 588 -31.75 -46.29 -48.14
N MET A 589 -30.60 -45.59 -48.03
CA MET A 589 -29.31 -46.07 -48.57
C MET A 589 -28.74 -47.28 -47.83
N ALA A 590 -29.02 -47.42 -46.53
CA ALA A 590 -28.66 -48.59 -45.72
C ALA A 590 -29.62 -49.78 -45.91
N GLY A 591 -30.65 -49.66 -46.76
CA GLY A 591 -31.57 -50.73 -47.13
C GLY A 591 -32.57 -51.15 -46.04
N LEU A 592 -32.72 -50.35 -44.97
CA LEU A 592 -33.58 -50.67 -43.82
C LEU A 592 -35.03 -50.17 -43.98
N VAL A 593 -35.27 -49.18 -44.85
CA VAL A 593 -36.61 -48.63 -45.09
C VAL A 593 -36.91 -48.63 -46.60
N GLY A 594 -37.34 -49.79 -47.11
CA GLY A 594 -37.59 -49.98 -48.53
C GLY A 594 -38.25 -51.32 -48.88
N ALA A 595 -39.19 -51.80 -48.08
CA ALA A 595 -39.94 -53.02 -48.40
C ALA A 595 -41.41 -52.88 -47.98
N ASN A 596 -42.17 -52.10 -48.75
CA ASN A 596 -43.63 -52.21 -48.74
C ASN A 596 -44.17 -52.08 -50.16
N ARG A 597 -44.08 -53.18 -50.92
CA ARG A 597 -44.98 -53.45 -52.04
C ARG A 597 -45.29 -54.95 -52.11
N SER A 598 -46.48 -55.27 -51.60
CA SER A 598 -47.45 -56.22 -52.17
C SER A 598 -47.14 -57.73 -52.10
N GLY A 599 -47.67 -58.39 -51.06
CA GLY A 599 -48.17 -59.76 -51.19
C GLY A 599 -49.61 -59.77 -51.71
N GLY A 600 -49.97 -60.76 -52.54
CA GLY A 600 -51.38 -61.07 -52.86
C GLY A 600 -51.68 -61.77 -54.20
N SER A 601 -51.59 -63.12 -54.21
CA SER A 601 -52.38 -64.16 -54.91
C SER A 601 -53.18 -63.85 -56.20
N MET A 602 -52.99 -64.65 -57.27
CA MET A 602 -53.93 -65.71 -57.74
C MET A 602 -53.53 -66.27 -59.12
N VAL A 603 -53.81 -67.59 -59.27
CA VAL A 603 -53.75 -68.51 -60.43
C VAL A 603 -52.40 -69.10 -60.79
#